data_AF-A0A353BWC9-F1
#
_entry.id   AF-A0A353BWC9-F1
#
_cell.length_a   1.000
_cell.length_b   1.000
_cell.length_c   1.000
_cell.angle_alpha   90.00
_cell.angle_beta   90.00
_cell.angle_gamma   90.00
#
_symmetry.space_group_name_H-M   'P 1'
#
loop_
_entity.id
_entity.type
_entity.pdbx_description
1 polymer ?
#
loop_
_entity_poly.entity_id
_entity_poly.type
_entity_poly.pdbx_seq_one_letter_code
_entity_poly.pdbx_strand_id
1 'polypeptide(L)'
;MKPILEELYLGRLYPLEQIVPQDPEFHSVNQKKSDLVKILETKLSAEDDQALEELLDLDCQASVMEAYTSFEYGFKLGALMMLEILGGKKELTDGKDKLSELG
;
A
#
# COMPACT_ATOMS: atom_id res chain seq x y z
N MET A 1 2.59 0.95 -22.78
CA MET A 1 2.87 0.09 -21.61
C MET A 1 3.12 -1.32 -22.10
N LYS A 2 4.17 -1.98 -21.59
CA LYS A 2 4.35 -3.43 -21.79
C LYS A 2 3.29 -4.19 -20.98
N PRO A 3 2.92 -5.42 -21.37
CA PRO A 3 2.00 -6.24 -20.60
C PRO A 3 2.49 -6.43 -19.17
N ILE A 4 1.60 -6.31 -18.19
CA ILE A 4 1.95 -6.42 -16.77
C ILE A 4 2.62 -7.77 -16.42
N LEU A 5 2.26 -8.84 -17.13
CA LEU A 5 2.87 -10.16 -16.97
C LEU A 5 4.32 -10.21 -17.47
N GLU A 6 4.66 -9.47 -18.53
CA GLU A 6 6.05 -9.35 -19.01
C GLU A 6 6.89 -8.58 -18.00
N GLU A 7 6.34 -7.49 -17.46
CA GLU A 7 7.03 -6.69 -16.43
C GLU A 7 7.21 -7.49 -15.14
N LEU A 8 6.23 -8.31 -14.75
CA LEU A 8 6.37 -9.24 -13.62
C LEU A 8 7.45 -10.30 -13.88
N TYR A 9 7.40 -10.97 -15.04
CA TYR A 9 8.34 -12.03 -15.42
C TYR A 9 9.79 -11.53 -15.42
N LEU A 10 10.01 -10.29 -15.84
CA LEU A 10 11.33 -9.66 -15.90
C LEU A 10 11.74 -8.96 -14.60
N GLY A 11 10.94 -9.07 -13.52
CA GLY A 11 11.24 -8.49 -12.22
C GLY A 11 11.21 -6.96 -12.19
N ARG A 12 10.52 -6.31 -13.14
CA ARG A 12 10.44 -4.85 -13.25
C ARG A 12 9.27 -4.24 -12.47
N LEU A 13 8.39 -5.06 -11.94
CA LEU A 13 7.37 -4.63 -10.99
C LEU A 13 7.96 -4.61 -9.58
N TYR A 14 8.28 -3.41 -9.10
CA TYR A 14 8.74 -3.20 -7.74
C TYR A 14 7.95 -2.06 -7.07
N PRO A 15 6.68 -2.31 -6.68
CA PRO A 15 5.81 -1.26 -6.16
C PRO A 15 6.38 -0.53 -4.94
N LEU A 16 7.12 -1.25 -4.07
CA LEU A 16 7.68 -0.69 -2.85
C LEU A 16 8.64 0.48 -3.10
N GLU A 17 9.47 0.41 -4.15
CA GLU A 17 10.39 1.52 -4.52
C GLU A 17 9.66 2.67 -5.24
N GLN A 18 8.46 2.41 -5.77
CA GLN A 18 7.68 3.39 -6.50
C GLN A 18 6.67 4.13 -5.61
N ILE A 19 6.30 3.54 -4.47
CA ILE A 19 5.39 4.14 -3.48
C ILE A 19 6.22 5.09 -2.60
N VAL A 20 6.65 6.20 -3.19
CA VAL A 20 7.23 7.32 -2.44
C VAL A 20 6.13 8.34 -2.18
N PRO A 21 5.85 8.73 -0.92
CA PRO A 21 4.92 9.81 -0.63
C PRO A 21 5.37 11.09 -1.35
N GLN A 22 4.53 11.59 -2.25
CA GLN A 22 4.82 12.81 -3.04
C GLN A 22 4.46 14.09 -2.29
N ASP A 23 3.85 13.95 -1.11
CA ASP A 23 3.47 15.08 -0.28
C ASP A 23 4.75 15.78 0.26
N PRO A 24 4.98 17.06 -0.08
CA PRO A 24 6.12 17.80 0.46
C PRO A 24 6.13 17.85 2.00
N GLU A 25 4.97 17.77 2.64
CA GLU A 25 4.85 17.74 4.09
C GLU A 25 5.48 16.47 4.68
N PHE A 26 5.39 15.32 4.00
CA PHE A 26 6.04 14.09 4.43
C PHE A 26 7.55 14.26 4.58
N HIS A 27 8.20 14.90 3.61
CA HIS A 27 9.63 15.18 3.68
C HIS A 27 9.98 16.13 4.82
N SER A 28 9.18 17.19 5.01
CA SER A 28 9.36 18.15 6.10
C SER A 28 9.23 17.49 7.48
N VAL A 29 8.23 16.64 7.66
CA VAL A 29 8.00 15.91 8.91
C VAL A 29 9.15 14.93 9.20
N ASN A 30 9.59 14.16 8.20
CA ASN A 30 10.72 13.23 8.39
C ASN A 30 12.03 13.95 8.69
N GLN A 31 12.28 15.10 8.04
CA GLN A 31 13.45 15.91 8.35
C GLN A 31 13.42 16.38 9.82
N LYS A 32 12.27 16.85 10.32
CA LYS A 32 12.12 17.22 11.73
C LYS A 32 12.35 16.04 12.67
N LYS A 33 11.89 14.83 12.33
CA LYS A 33 12.18 13.61 13.12
C LYS A 33 13.70 13.40 13.20
N SER A 34 14.39 13.41 12.05
CA SER A 34 15.85 13.21 12.01
C SER A 34 16.62 14.29 12.77
N ASP A 35 16.19 15.55 12.68
CA ASP A 35 16.84 16.65 13.41
C ASP A 35 16.67 16.51 14.92
N LEU A 36 15.49 16.06 15.39
CA LEU A 36 15.26 15.78 16.81
C LEU A 36 16.12 14.60 17.31
N VAL A 37 16.25 13.53 16.53
CA VAL A 37 17.12 12.39 16.88
C VAL A 37 18.56 12.85 17.06
N LYS A 38 19.11 13.63 16.11
CA LYS A 38 20.47 14.21 16.23
C LYS A 38 20.64 15.08 17.47
N ILE A 39 19.62 15.84 17.86
CA ILE A 39 19.67 16.65 19.08
C ILE A 39 19.73 15.73 20.32
N LEU A 40 18.98 14.63 20.32
CA LEU A 40 18.97 13.66 21.41
C LEU A 40 20.31 12.92 21.53
N GLU A 41 20.91 12.50 20.42
CA GLU A 41 22.25 11.87 20.38
C GLU A 41 23.32 12.72 21.09
N THR A 42 23.21 14.06 21.04
CA THR A 42 24.17 14.96 21.73
C THR A 42 23.92 15.13 23.23
N LYS A 43 22.76 14.69 23.74
CA LYS A 43 22.29 14.97 25.11
C LYS A 43 22.15 13.71 25.95
N LEU A 44 21.94 12.56 25.33
CA LEU A 44 21.72 11.30 25.99
C LEU A 44 23.04 10.68 26.46
N SER A 45 22.93 9.82 27.49
CA SER A 45 24.02 8.91 27.83
C SER A 45 24.16 7.83 26.75
N ALA A 46 25.28 7.11 26.69
CA ALA A 46 25.44 6.03 25.72
C ALA A 46 24.39 4.92 25.87
N GLU A 47 23.95 4.65 27.11
CA GLU A 47 22.90 3.66 27.42
C GLU A 47 21.53 4.14 26.94
N ASP A 48 21.19 5.41 27.18
CA ASP A 48 19.92 5.98 26.73
C ASP A 48 19.87 6.17 25.21
N ASP A 49 21.00 6.49 24.59
CA ASP A 49 21.12 6.63 23.13
C ASP A 49 20.94 5.28 22.44
N GLN A 50 21.53 4.21 22.97
CA GLN A 50 21.30 2.85 22.50
C GLN A 50 19.82 2.43 22.63
N ALA A 51 19.16 2.79 23.73
CA ALA A 51 17.73 2.54 23.90
C ALA A 51 16.86 3.34 22.91
N LEU A 52 17.28 4.56 22.55
CA LEU A 52 16.64 5.35 21.50
C LEU A 52 16.80 4.71 20.12
N GLU A 53 18.00 4.23 19.77
CA GLU A 53 18.23 3.50 18.52
C GLU A 53 17.36 2.24 18.41
N GLU A 54 17.30 1.44 19.48
CA GLU A 54 16.45 0.24 19.53
C GLU A 54 14.96 0.60 19.37
N LEU A 55 14.50 1.66 20.03
CA LEU A 55 13.12 2.14 19.89
C LEU A 55 12.82 2.55 18.44
N LEU A 56 13.72 3.28 17.78
CA LEU A 56 13.54 3.72 16.40
C LEU A 56 13.53 2.53 15.41
N ASP A 57 14.35 1.51 15.65
CA ASP A 57 14.34 0.28 14.85
C ASP A 57 13.03 -0.48 15.02
N LEU A 58 12.55 -0.65 16.26
CA LEU A 58 11.26 -1.27 16.55
C LEU A 58 10.08 -0.51 15.92
N ASP A 59 10.10 0.83 15.97
CA ASP A 59 9.08 1.68 15.33
C ASP A 59 9.09 1.51 13.80
N CYS A 60 10.27 1.41 13.19
CA CYS A 60 10.43 1.12 11.78
C CYS A 60 9.85 -0.27 11.42
N GLN A 61 10.20 -1.30 12.19
CA GLN A 61 9.68 -2.66 11.98
C GLN A 61 8.15 -2.71 12.09
N ALA A 62 7.58 -2.09 13.13
CA ALA A 62 6.14 -2.00 13.31
C ALA A 62 5.46 -1.27 12.14
N SER A 63 6.04 -0.15 11.69
CA SER A 63 5.56 0.61 10.53
C SER A 63 5.55 -0.22 9.25
N VAL A 64 6.58 -1.04 9.02
CA VAL A 64 6.65 -1.95 7.86
C VAL A 64 5.56 -3.03 7.94
N MET A 65 5.33 -3.60 9.13
CA MET A 65 4.27 -4.61 9.34
C MET A 65 2.87 -4.02 9.09
N GLU A 66 2.62 -2.81 9.59
CA GLU A 66 1.37 -2.09 9.34
C GLU A 66 1.20 -1.79 7.85
N ALA A 67 2.22 -1.22 7.20
CA ALA A 67 2.20 -0.89 5.78
C ALA A 67 1.92 -2.13 4.91
N TYR A 68 2.54 -3.27 5.21
CA TYR A 68 2.27 -4.53 4.51
C TYR A 68 0.82 -4.99 4.70
N THR A 69 0.31 -4.93 5.94
CA THR A 69 -1.07 -5.31 6.26
C THR A 69 -2.08 -4.44 5.51
N SER A 70 -1.86 -3.12 5.51
CA SER A 70 -2.68 -2.16 4.77
C SER A 70 -2.61 -2.38 3.26
N PHE A 71 -1.41 -2.66 2.72
CA PHE A 71 -1.23 -2.97 1.30
C PHE A 71 -1.99 -4.24 0.90
N GLU A 72 -1.84 -5.33 1.65
CA GLU A 72 -2.50 -6.60 1.38
C GLU A 72 -4.03 -6.45 1.41
N TYR A 73 -4.56 -5.80 2.45
CA TYR A 73 -5.99 -5.54 2.59
C TYR A 73 -6.51 -4.67 1.44
N GLY A 74 -5.85 -3.54 1.16
CA GLY A 74 -6.25 -2.60 0.12
C GLY A 74 -6.21 -3.22 -1.27
N PHE A 75 -5.20 -4.03 -1.57
CA PHE A 75 -5.08 -4.72 -2.85
C PHE A 75 -6.22 -5.73 -3.06
N LYS A 76 -6.51 -6.56 -2.05
CA LYS A 76 -7.63 -7.52 -2.09
C LYS A 76 -8.96 -6.81 -2.27
N LEU A 77 -9.21 -5.75 -1.50
CA LEU A 77 -10.43 -4.96 -1.61
C LEU A 77 -10.58 -4.34 -3.01
N GLY A 78 -9.52 -3.73 -3.54
CA GLY A 78 -9.53 -3.15 -4.89
C GLY A 78 -9.82 -4.20 -5.97
N ALA A 79 -9.22 -5.38 -5.88
CA ALA A 79 -9.49 -6.48 -6.81
C ALA A 79 -10.96 -6.94 -6.75
N LEU A 80 -11.54 -7.07 -5.55
CA LEU A 80 -12.95 -7.41 -5.37
C LEU A 80 -13.88 -6.35 -5.98
N MET A 81 -13.60 -5.07 -5.74
CA MET A 81 -14.37 -3.97 -6.35
C MET A 81 -14.29 -4.01 -7.89
N MET A 82 -13.11 -4.28 -8.45
CA MET A 82 -12.93 -4.39 -9.90
C MET A 82 -13.71 -5.58 -10.48
N LEU A 83 -13.73 -6.72 -9.79
CA LEU A 83 -14.54 -7.89 -10.20
C LEU A 83 -16.04 -7.56 -10.19
N GLU A 84 -16.52 -6.80 -9.21
CA GLU A 84 -17.92 -6.36 -9.15
C GLU A 84 -18.27 -5.41 -10.31
N ILE A 85 -17.44 -4.37 -10.52
CA ILE A 85 -17.65 -3.36 -11.57
C ILE A 85 -17.58 -3.99 -12.97
N LEU A 86 -16.56 -4.82 -13.23
CA LEU A 86 -16.33 -5.44 -14.54
C LEU A 86 -17.23 -6.67 -14.77
N GLY A 87 -17.59 -7.38 -13.69
CA GLY A 87 -18.52 -8.52 -13.69
C GLY A 87 -19.98 -8.11 -13.85
N GLY A 88 -20.28 -6.81 -13.80
CA GLY A 88 -21.59 -6.21 -14.11
C GLY A 88 -21.97 -6.31 -15.59
N LYS A 89 -22.06 -7.54 -16.13
CA LYS A 89 -22.84 -7.92 -17.34
C LYS A 89 -23.12 -9.43 -17.37
N LYS A 90 -23.97 -9.85 -16.45
CA LYS A 90 -24.82 -11.06 -16.52
C LYS A 90 -25.98 -10.79 -15.57
N GLU A 91 -26.88 -9.88 -15.89
CA GLU A 91 -28.15 -10.16 -16.57
C GLU A 91 -28.80 -8.82 -16.94
N LEU A 92 -29.35 -8.71 -18.16
CA LEU A 92 -30.47 -7.83 -18.59
C LEU A 92 -30.44 -7.80 -20.13
N THR A 93 -30.79 -8.92 -20.79
CA THR A 93 -31.33 -9.04 -22.17
C THR A 93 -31.27 -10.51 -22.62
N ASP A 94 -31.80 -11.43 -21.83
CA ASP A 94 -32.32 -12.68 -22.41
C ASP A 94 -33.31 -13.29 -21.40
N GLY A 95 -34.62 -13.24 -21.69
CA GLY A 95 -35.62 -13.80 -20.77
C GLY A 95 -36.96 -13.08 -20.64
N LYS A 96 -37.27 -12.09 -21.48
CA LYS A 96 -38.64 -11.52 -21.57
C LYS A 96 -39.32 -11.67 -22.93
N ASP A 97 -38.83 -12.56 -23.80
CA ASP A 97 -39.44 -12.86 -25.11
C ASP A 97 -39.94 -14.33 -25.27
N LYS A 98 -40.24 -15.04 -24.16
CA LYS A 98 -40.80 -16.41 -24.25
C LYS A 98 -42.10 -16.64 -23.46
N LEU A 99 -42.90 -15.61 -23.24
CA LEU A 99 -44.25 -15.76 -22.65
C LEU A 99 -45.38 -15.22 -23.55
N SER A 100 -45.11 -15.00 -24.84
CA SER A 100 -46.13 -14.64 -25.85
C SER A 100 -46.41 -15.73 -26.90
N GLU A 101 -45.76 -16.91 -26.81
CA GLU A 101 -45.92 -18.00 -27.80
C GLU A 101 -46.49 -19.33 -27.24
N LEU A 102 -47.19 -19.30 -26.10
CA LEU A 102 -48.03 -20.42 -25.69
C LEU A 102 -49.41 -19.89 -25.34
N GLY A 103 -50.20 -19.73 -26.40
CA GLY A 103 -51.66 -19.85 -26.32
C GLY A 103 -52.09 -21.29 -26.06
#